data_AF-A0A963K0X6-F1
#
_entry.id   AF-A0A963K0X6-F1
#
_cell.length_a   1.000
_cell.length_b   1.000
_cell.length_c   1.000
_cell.angle_alpha   90.00
_cell.angle_beta   90.00
_cell.angle_gamma   90.00
#
_symmetry.space_group_name_H-M   'P 1'
#
loop_
_entity.id
_entity.type
_entity.pdbx_description
1 polymer ?
#
loop_
_entity_poly.entity_id
_entity_poly.type
_entity_poly.pdbx_seq_one_letter_code
_entity_poly.pdbx_strand_id
1 'polypeptide(L)'
;MNVPIDIRRALALYAVLDPARCRGRDPVELVAAAASGGATLVQLRDKASGTRDLVALAQAVTGALEPHPVPLIVNDRVDVALAAGAAGVHL
;
A
#
# COMPACT_ATOMS: atom_id res chain seq x y z
N MET A 1 12.96 12.51 1.50
CA MET A 1 14.05 12.05 0.60
C MET A 1 13.64 10.69 0.04
N ASN A 2 13.59 10.54 -1.29
CA ASN A 2 13.19 9.29 -1.92
C ASN A 2 14.39 8.34 -1.95
N VAL A 3 14.47 7.42 -0.99
CA VAL A 3 15.50 6.38 -0.97
C VAL A 3 15.19 5.39 -2.09
N PRO A 4 16.16 5.00 -2.95
CA PRO A 4 15.92 4.01 -3.99
C PRO A 4 15.44 2.69 -3.36
N ILE A 5 14.30 2.19 -3.82
CA ILE A 5 13.78 0.90 -3.38
C ILE A 5 14.63 -0.20 -4.02
N ASP A 6 15.24 -1.06 -3.20
CA ASP A 6 15.81 -2.32 -3.68
C ASP A 6 14.66 -3.25 -4.09
N ILE A 7 14.39 -3.29 -5.40
CA ILE A 7 13.29 -4.07 -5.97
C ILE A 7 13.42 -5.56 -5.64
N ARG A 8 14.63 -6.13 -5.61
CA ARG A 8 14.80 -7.57 -5.32
C ARG A 8 14.37 -7.87 -3.89
N ARG A 9 14.75 -7.01 -2.94
CA ARG A 9 14.34 -7.15 -1.55
C ARG A 9 12.85 -6.88 -1.36
N ALA A 10 12.31 -5.85 -2.02
CA ALA A 10 10.90 -5.49 -1.93
C ALA A 10 9.97 -6.61 -2.41
N LEU A 11 10.38 -7.35 -3.45
CA LEU A 11 9.59 -8.46 -4.01
C LEU A 11 9.69 -9.78 -3.23
N ALA A 12 10.46 -9.86 -2.12
CA ALA A 12 10.64 -11.10 -1.37
C ALA A 12 9.33 -11.63 -0.76
N LEU A 13 8.51 -10.76 -0.16
CA LEU A 13 7.15 -11.04 0.28
C LEU A 13 6.24 -9.85 -0.04
N TYR A 14 5.44 -10.02 -1.08
CA TYR A 14 4.63 -8.96 -1.66
C TYR A 14 3.15 -9.12 -1.27
N ALA A 15 2.67 -8.27 -0.38
CA ALA A 15 1.28 -8.25 0.07
C ALA A 15 0.41 -7.40 -0.87
N VAL A 16 -0.76 -7.94 -1.27
CA VAL A 16 -1.76 -7.21 -2.05
C VAL A 16 -2.98 -6.98 -1.16
N LEU A 17 -3.25 -5.72 -0.84
CA LEU A 17 -4.41 -5.27 -0.10
C LEU A 17 -5.57 -5.00 -1.07
N ASP A 18 -6.65 -5.76 -0.92
CA ASP A 18 -7.95 -5.52 -1.56
C ASP A 18 -9.00 -5.29 -0.45
N PRO A 19 -9.53 -4.08 -0.28
CA PRO A 19 -10.53 -3.77 0.75
C PRO A 19 -11.76 -4.67 0.69
N ALA A 20 -12.20 -5.08 -0.51
CA ALA A 20 -13.34 -5.98 -0.68
C ALA A 20 -13.05 -7.41 -0.17
N ARG A 21 -11.77 -7.75 0.07
CA ARG A 21 -11.31 -9.04 0.59
C ARG A 21 -10.96 -9.00 2.08
N CYS A 22 -11.11 -7.87 2.76
CA CYS A 22 -10.73 -7.71 4.16
C CYS A 22 -11.69 -8.43 5.15
N ARG A 23 -12.88 -8.84 4.69
CA ARG A 23 -13.90 -9.58 5.48
C ARG A 23 -14.30 -8.85 6.77
N GLY A 24 -14.50 -7.53 6.68
CA GLY A 24 -14.92 -6.68 7.81
C GLY A 24 -13.79 -6.26 8.75
N ARG A 25 -12.55 -6.68 8.51
CA ARG A 25 -11.37 -6.19 9.23
C ARG A 25 -10.92 -4.85 8.63
N ASP A 26 -10.29 -4.01 9.45
CA ASP A 26 -9.72 -2.75 8.99
C ASP A 26 -8.55 -3.00 8.03
N PRO A 27 -8.60 -2.51 6.77
CA PRO A 27 -7.49 -2.58 5.83
C PRO A 27 -6.17 -2.03 6.37
N VAL A 28 -6.22 -0.97 7.19
CA VAL A 28 -5.03 -0.29 7.71
C VAL A 28 -4.32 -1.18 8.74
N GLU A 29 -5.08 -1.75 9.68
CA GLU A 29 -4.57 -2.71 10.65
C GLU A 29 -4.00 -3.96 9.97
N LEU A 30 -4.66 -4.46 8.91
CA LEU A 30 -4.17 -5.61 8.15
C LEU A 30 -2.83 -5.34 7.48
N VAL A 31 -2.62 -4.13 6.95
CA VAL A 31 -1.33 -3.76 6.36
C VAL A 31 -0.25 -3.63 7.43
N ALA A 32 -0.53 -2.99 8.57
CA ALA A 32 0.42 -2.91 9.67
C ALA A 32 0.81 -4.30 10.20
N ALA A 33 -0.17 -5.21 10.32
CA ALA A 33 0.07 -6.60 10.70
C ALA A 33 0.89 -7.35 9.65
N ALA A 34 0.62 -7.15 8.35
CA ALA A 34 1.41 -7.76 7.28
C ALA A 34 2.86 -7.27 7.28
N ALA A 35 3.09 -5.96 7.46
CA ALA A 35 4.42 -5.37 7.57
C ALA A 35 5.18 -5.91 8.79
N SER A 36 4.52 -5.97 9.95
CA SER A 36 5.07 -6.57 11.17
C SER A 36 5.37 -8.06 11.01
N GLY A 37 4.57 -8.76 10.20
CA GLY A 37 4.75 -10.17 9.85
C GLY A 37 5.82 -10.43 8.78
N GLY A 38 6.50 -9.40 8.28
CA GLY A 38 7.62 -9.52 7.35
C GLY A 38 7.31 -9.26 5.88
N ALA A 39 6.13 -8.70 5.55
CA ALA A 39 5.89 -8.20 4.20
C ALA A 39 6.94 -7.14 3.83
N THR A 40 7.48 -7.22 2.61
CA THR A 40 8.55 -6.34 2.12
C THR A 40 8.07 -5.33 1.09
N LEU A 41 6.83 -5.48 0.61
CA LEU A 41 6.14 -4.55 -0.29
C LEU A 41 4.64 -4.70 -0.07
N VAL A 42 3.90 -3.58 -0.13
CA VAL A 42 2.44 -3.58 -0.10
C VAL A 42 1.92 -2.93 -1.37
N GLN A 43 0.93 -3.55 -2.01
CA GLN A 43 0.14 -2.93 -3.06
C GLN A 43 -1.29 -2.71 -2.59
N LEU A 44 -1.78 -1.48 -2.74
CA LEU A 44 -3.20 -1.20 -2.64
C LEU A 44 -3.87 -1.42 -4.00
N ARG A 45 -4.75 -2.42 -4.04
CA ARG A 45 -5.52 -2.82 -5.23
C ARG A 45 -7.01 -2.73 -4.94
N ASP A 46 -7.55 -1.54 -5.16
CA ASP A 46 -8.98 -1.28 -5.07
C ASP A 46 -9.53 -0.83 -6.44
N LYS A 47 -10.48 -1.59 -6.96
CA LYS A 47 -11.14 -1.34 -8.25
C LYS A 47 -12.55 -0.80 -8.12
N ALA A 48 -13.08 -0.73 -6.90
CA ALA A 48 -14.47 -0.39 -6.63
C ALA A 48 -14.61 1.01 -6.03
N SER A 49 -13.68 1.43 -5.18
CA SER A 49 -13.77 2.72 -4.49
C SER A 49 -13.61 3.91 -5.43
N GLY A 50 -14.34 4.99 -5.10
CA GLY A 50 -14.16 6.27 -5.75
C GLY A 50 -12.78 6.88 -5.44
N THR A 51 -12.31 7.78 -6.31
CA THR A 51 -10.98 8.40 -6.19
C THR A 51 -10.71 9.00 -4.81
N ARG A 52 -11.67 9.73 -4.23
CA ARG A 52 -11.50 10.38 -2.93
C ARG A 52 -11.23 9.35 -1.83
N ASP A 53 -12.06 8.32 -1.76
CA ASP A 53 -11.96 7.29 -0.73
C ASP A 53 -10.68 6.48 -0.91
N LEU A 54 -10.29 6.22 -2.16
CA LEU A 54 -9.05 5.52 -2.48
C LEU A 54 -7.81 6.34 -2.09
N VAL A 55 -7.81 7.66 -2.28
CA VAL A 55 -6.72 8.53 -1.80
C VAL A 55 -6.65 8.53 -0.28
N ALA A 56 -7.79 8.66 0.41
CA ALA A 56 -7.84 8.65 1.87
C ALA A 56 -7.31 7.34 2.44
N LEU A 57 -7.72 6.20 1.86
CA LEU A 57 -7.21 4.89 2.25
C LEU A 57 -5.72 4.75 1.97
N ALA A 58 -5.25 5.16 0.79
CA ALA A 58 -3.83 5.11 0.45
C ALA A 58 -2.98 5.93 1.43
N GLN A 59 -3.43 7.12 1.82
CA GLN A 59 -2.76 7.96 2.82
C GLN A 59 -2.73 7.30 4.20
N ALA A 60 -3.84 6.71 4.64
CA ALA A 60 -3.90 6.00 5.92
C ALA A 60 -2.96 4.79 5.93
N VAL A 61 -2.90 4.03 4.83
CA VAL A 61 -1.99 2.89 4.66
C VAL A 61 -0.54 3.35 4.64
N THR A 62 -0.19 4.43 3.93
CA THR A 62 1.15 5.02 3.95
C THR A 62 1.55 5.39 5.39
N GLY A 63 0.66 6.04 6.14
CA GLY A 63 0.90 6.40 7.55
C GLY A 63 1.13 5.18 8.45
N ALA A 64 0.33 4.13 8.29
CA ALA A 64 0.49 2.88 9.04
C ALA A 64 1.79 2.13 8.72
N LEU A 65 2.38 2.40 7.54
CA LEU A 65 3.66 1.84 7.14
C LEU A 65 4.85 2.68 7.58
N GLU A 66 4.71 3.93 8.06
CA GLU A 66 5.84 4.76 8.49
C GLU A 66 6.80 4.09 9.51
N PRO A 67 6.31 3.29 10.49
CA PRO A 67 7.19 2.55 11.40
C PRO A 67 7.98 1.42 10.74
N HIS A 68 7.65 1.06 9.49
CA HIS A 68 8.20 -0.07 8.77
C HIS A 68 8.89 0.40 7.47
N PRO A 69 10.07 -0.13 7.09
CA PRO A 69 10.71 0.20 5.82
C PRO A 69 10.05 -0.56 4.64
N VAL A 70 8.71 -0.49 4.53
CA VAL A 70 7.91 -1.25 3.57
C VAL A 70 7.20 -0.26 2.63
N PRO A 71 7.56 -0.21 1.34
CA PRO A 71 6.94 0.72 0.41
C PRO A 71 5.49 0.33 0.09
N LEU A 72 4.64 1.35 -0.06
CA LEU A 72 3.30 1.22 -0.65
C LEU A 72 3.35 1.56 -2.14
N ILE A 73 2.77 0.70 -2.98
CA ILE A 73 2.45 1.05 -4.37
C ILE A 73 0.94 0.97 -4.63
N VAL A 74 0.44 1.76 -5.57
CA VAL A 74 -0.99 1.77 -5.92
C VAL A 74 -1.19 1.13 -7.28
N ASN A 75 -2.17 0.25 -7.40
CA ASN A 75 -2.48 -0.42 -8.65
C ASN A 75 -3.28 0.49 -9.61
N ASP A 76 -2.81 0.66 -10.86
CA ASP A 76 -3.43 1.37 -11.99
C ASP A 76 -3.78 2.85 -11.81
N ARG A 77 -3.52 3.42 -10.63
CA ARG A 77 -3.97 4.77 -10.25
C ARG A 77 -2.77 5.67 -9.92
N VAL A 78 -2.14 6.20 -10.97
CA VAL A 78 -1.01 7.14 -10.86
C VAL A 78 -1.41 8.40 -10.09
N ASP A 79 -2.60 8.91 -10.34
CA ASP A 79 -3.17 10.08 -9.65
C ASP A 79 -3.29 9.86 -8.14
N VAL A 80 -3.77 8.68 -7.73
CA VAL A 80 -3.87 8.29 -6.33
C VAL A 80 -2.49 8.11 -5.71
N ALA A 81 -1.56 7.44 -6.39
CA ALA A 81 -0.21 7.23 -5.88
C ALA A 81 0.49 8.57 -5.58
N LEU A 82 0.39 9.53 -6.50
CA LEU A 82 0.93 10.88 -6.32
C LEU A 82 0.25 11.61 -5.16
N ALA A 83 -1.09 11.59 -5.09
CA ALA A 83 -1.84 12.26 -4.04
C ALA A 83 -1.61 11.67 -2.64
N ALA A 84 -1.29 10.38 -2.56
CA ALA A 84 -1.04 9.65 -1.32
C ALA A 84 0.44 9.61 -0.91
N GLY A 85 1.36 10.14 -1.74
CA GLY A 85 2.79 10.01 -1.51
C GLY A 85 3.29 8.56 -1.54
N ALA A 86 2.62 7.70 -2.31
CA ALA A 86 3.02 6.31 -2.46
C ALA A 86 4.37 6.19 -3.19
N ALA A 87 5.10 5.11 -2.94
CA ALA A 87 6.41 4.86 -3.50
C ALA A 87 6.40 4.53 -5.01
N GLY A 88 5.24 4.16 -5.56
CA GLY A 88 5.14 3.82 -6.97
C GLY A 88 3.75 3.34 -7.39
N VAL A 89 3.69 2.86 -8.63
CA VAL A 89 2.48 2.39 -9.30
C VAL A 89 2.77 1.04 -9.92
N HIS A 90 1.79 0.14 -9.89
CA HIS A 90 1.77 -1.09 -10.68
C HIS A 90 0.78 -0.96 -11.83
N LEU A 91 1.18 -1.41 -13.02
CA LEU A 91 0.44 -1.32 -14.30
C LEU A 91 0.41 -2.68 -15.00
#